data_AF-G5AUM2-F1
#
_entry.id   AF-G5AUM2-F1
#
_cell.length_a   1.000
_cell.length_b   1.000
_cell.length_c   1.000
_cell.angle_alpha   90.00
_cell.angle_beta   90.00
_cell.angle_gamma   90.00
#
_symmetry.space_group_name_H-M   'P 1'
#
loop_
_entity.id
_entity.type
_entity.pdbx_description
1 polymer ?
#
loop_
_entity_poly.entity_id
_entity_poly.type
_entity_poly.pdbx_seq_one_letter_code
_entity_poly.pdbx_strand_id
1 'polypeptide(L)'
;AQVQVLSAALRAAQLDSTNEPESRPPEGLNEVSISDPSSAPDNQIPPSASSSQNELSVARILQSTDPGDVQNGASDHWETQQKPEPTTLEENKSNLQDIIPQPLLDEFMSMTDPARAQTVDTDIAKQCAYSLPGVALALGRQNWHCLKGTYETLASDVQWKVRRTLAFSIHELAVILGDQLTAADLVPIFNGFLKDLDEVRIGVLKHLYDFLKLLHEDKRREYLYQLQEFVVTDNRNWRFRYELAEQLILILELYNPNDVYDYLMHIALRLCADKVSEVRWISFKLVVAILQKFYSNSESALGLNFINELILRFRHCSKWVGRQAFAFICQAVVSEECVPVDQFVEHLLPNLLSLKSDPVPNVRVLLAKALRQTLMAKAYFRNAGNPHLEVVEETVLALQSDRDQDVSFFATLEPKRQSVMDTTVLGKQS
;
A
#
# COMPACT_ATOMS: atom_id res chain seq x y z
N ALA A 1 -6.10 -14.66 17.55
CA ALA A 1 -7.42 -15.20 17.91
C ALA A 1 -8.53 -14.17 17.69
N GLN A 2 -8.54 -13.01 18.38
CA GLN A 2 -9.58 -11.99 18.18
C GLN A 2 -9.56 -11.31 16.80
N VAL A 3 -8.39 -11.08 16.18
CA VAL A 3 -8.31 -10.55 14.80
C VAL A 3 -9.03 -11.46 13.80
N GLN A 4 -8.87 -12.78 13.92
CA GLN A 4 -9.58 -13.74 13.06
C GLN A 4 -11.09 -13.76 13.33
N VAL A 5 -11.51 -13.50 14.57
CA VAL A 5 -12.93 -13.38 14.95
C VAL A 5 -13.54 -12.08 14.41
N LEU A 6 -12.80 -10.97 14.44
CA LEU A 6 -13.23 -9.69 13.88
C LEU A 6 -13.34 -9.76 12.34
N SER A 7 -12.33 -10.34 11.67
CA SER A 7 -12.37 -10.56 10.22
C SER A 7 -13.43 -11.60 9.81
N ALA A 8 -13.86 -12.49 10.72
CA ALA A 8 -14.99 -13.38 10.48
C ALA A 8 -16.34 -12.66 10.67
N ALA A 9 -16.44 -11.78 11.67
CA ALA A 9 -17.62 -10.96 11.92
C ALA A 9 -17.86 -9.94 10.79
N LEU A 10 -16.80 -9.31 10.26
CA LEU A 10 -16.91 -8.43 9.10
C LEU A 10 -17.36 -9.16 7.83
N ARG A 11 -16.87 -10.40 7.60
CA ARG A 11 -17.31 -11.22 6.46
C ARG A 11 -18.78 -11.66 6.59
N ALA A 12 -19.24 -11.92 7.80
CA ALA A 12 -20.66 -12.24 8.05
C ALA A 12 -21.56 -11.02 7.78
N ALA A 13 -21.12 -9.82 8.19
CA ALA A 13 -21.88 -8.58 7.96
C ALA A 13 -21.98 -8.18 6.46
N GLN A 14 -21.01 -8.54 5.63
CA GLN A 14 -21.04 -8.30 4.18
C GLN A 14 -21.96 -9.28 3.41
N LEU A 15 -22.31 -10.43 3.99
CA LEU A 15 -23.20 -11.42 3.37
C LEU A 15 -24.68 -11.12 3.62
N ASP A 16 -25.01 -10.35 4.66
CA ASP A 16 -26.39 -9.93 4.93
C ASP A 16 -26.84 -8.75 4.07
N SER A 17 -25.93 -8.02 3.41
CA SER A 17 -26.28 -6.90 2.53
C SER A 17 -26.66 -7.30 1.10
N THR A 18 -26.53 -8.56 0.72
CA THR A 18 -26.83 -9.06 -0.64
C THR A 18 -28.22 -9.67 -0.80
N ASN A 19 -29.06 -9.66 0.25
CA ASN A 19 -30.43 -10.18 0.20
C ASN A 19 -31.48 -9.07 0.38
N GLU A 20 -31.65 -8.21 -0.65
CA GLU A 20 -32.93 -7.52 -0.87
C GLU A 20 -33.51 -7.90 -2.24
N PRO A 21 -34.85 -8.04 -2.37
CA PRO A 21 -35.48 -8.61 -3.55
C PRO A 21 -35.59 -7.58 -4.70
N GLU A 22 -35.14 -7.96 -5.89
CA GLU A 22 -35.30 -7.18 -7.13
C GLU A 22 -36.78 -6.92 -7.44
N SER A 23 -37.14 -5.63 -7.56
CA SER A 23 -38.42 -5.19 -8.11
C SER A 23 -38.32 -5.07 -9.63
N ARG A 24 -39.25 -5.72 -10.34
CA ARG A 24 -39.36 -5.71 -11.81
C ARG A 24 -39.81 -4.33 -12.33
N PRO A 25 -39.28 -3.82 -13.47
CA PRO A 25 -39.87 -2.71 -14.18
C PRO A 25 -40.90 -3.18 -15.23
N PRO A 26 -41.89 -2.34 -15.61
CA PRO A 26 -42.90 -2.70 -16.61
C PRO A 26 -42.43 -2.42 -18.04
N GLU A 27 -42.86 -3.28 -18.97
CA GLU A 27 -42.76 -3.11 -20.42
C GLU A 27 -43.71 -2.00 -20.93
N GLY A 28 -43.29 -1.27 -21.98
CA GLY A 28 -44.21 -0.48 -22.78
C GLY A 28 -43.61 0.62 -23.69
N LEU A 29 -43.17 0.21 -24.89
CA LEU A 29 -43.39 0.85 -26.20
C LEU A 29 -42.96 2.32 -26.44
N ASN A 30 -41.92 2.55 -27.26
CA ASN A 30 -42.07 2.90 -28.69
C ASN A 30 -40.75 3.33 -29.36
N GLU A 31 -40.63 2.96 -30.63
CA GLU A 31 -39.60 3.29 -31.61
C GLU A 31 -39.39 4.80 -31.80
N VAL A 32 -38.16 5.21 -32.18
CA VAL A 32 -37.83 5.77 -33.51
C VAL A 32 -36.31 6.04 -33.57
N SER A 33 -35.68 5.49 -34.59
CA SER A 33 -34.29 5.71 -35.01
C SER A 33 -34.14 7.06 -35.72
N ILE A 34 -33.12 7.86 -35.39
CA ILE A 34 -32.44 8.77 -36.35
C ILE A 34 -30.94 8.93 -35.96
N SER A 35 -30.10 8.35 -36.79
CA SER A 35 -28.81 8.82 -37.35
C SER A 35 -27.98 9.92 -36.65
N ASP A 36 -26.73 9.56 -36.32
CA ASP A 36 -25.50 10.40 -36.41
C ASP A 36 -25.31 10.97 -37.85
N PRO A 37 -24.46 11.99 -38.14
CA PRO A 37 -23.09 12.13 -37.59
C PRO A 37 -22.42 13.53 -37.49
N SER A 38 -21.24 13.51 -36.87
CA SER A 38 -20.00 14.25 -37.24
C SER A 38 -19.86 15.74 -36.91
N SER A 39 -18.78 16.06 -36.17
CA SER A 39 -17.60 16.86 -36.59
C SER A 39 -17.07 17.86 -35.54
N ALA A 40 -15.85 17.60 -35.06
CA ALA A 40 -14.86 18.59 -34.59
C ALA A 40 -14.32 19.41 -35.80
N PRO A 41 -13.41 20.42 -35.70
CA PRO A 41 -12.43 20.70 -34.63
C PRO A 41 -12.09 22.21 -34.40
N ASP A 42 -10.91 22.46 -33.80
CA ASP A 42 -10.08 23.69 -33.81
C ASP A 42 -10.36 24.75 -32.71
N ASN A 43 -9.38 25.44 -32.09
CA ASN A 43 -7.91 25.38 -32.03
C ASN A 43 -7.42 26.39 -30.94
N GLN A 44 -6.20 26.18 -30.42
CA GLN A 44 -5.20 27.22 -30.03
C GLN A 44 -5.27 28.05 -28.72
N ILE A 45 -4.37 27.67 -27.80
CA ILE A 45 -3.41 28.46 -26.96
C ILE A 45 -2.54 29.43 -27.83
N PRO A 46 -1.73 30.46 -27.41
CA PRO A 46 -1.10 30.87 -26.10
C PRO A 46 -1.04 32.42 -25.86
N PRO A 47 -0.04 33.02 -25.14
CA PRO A 47 0.47 32.83 -23.76
C PRO A 47 0.54 34.18 -22.98
N SER A 48 0.98 34.17 -21.71
CA SER A 48 2.12 34.97 -21.18
C SER A 48 2.18 35.03 -19.65
N ALA A 49 3.41 35.03 -19.13
CA ALA A 49 3.81 35.04 -17.73
C ALA A 49 3.80 36.43 -17.08
N SER A 50 3.68 36.50 -15.75
CA SER A 50 4.62 37.26 -14.88
C SER A 50 4.30 37.11 -13.39
N SER A 51 5.37 37.13 -12.61
CA SER A 51 5.51 37.00 -11.17
C SER A 51 5.13 38.24 -10.34
N SER A 52 5.11 38.04 -9.01
CA SER A 52 5.54 38.96 -7.94
C SER A 52 4.48 39.60 -7.04
N GLN A 53 4.41 39.10 -5.80
CA GLN A 53 4.47 39.78 -4.49
C GLN A 53 3.74 41.13 -4.25
N ASN A 54 2.91 41.16 -3.19
CA ASN A 54 2.85 42.19 -2.12
C ASN A 54 1.73 41.79 -1.13
N GLU A 55 2.01 41.42 0.11
CA GLU A 55 2.29 42.26 1.30
C GLU A 55 1.13 43.15 1.79
N LEU A 56 0.88 42.98 3.09
CA LEU A 56 -0.16 43.53 3.95
C LEU A 56 0.01 45.03 4.19
N SER A 57 -1.10 45.74 4.41
CA SER A 57 -1.08 47.06 5.06
C SER A 57 -2.32 47.25 5.94
N VAL A 58 -2.04 47.39 7.23
CA VAL A 58 -2.95 47.79 8.32
C VAL A 58 -3.08 49.31 8.32
N ALA A 59 -4.28 49.84 8.57
CA ALA A 59 -4.47 51.22 8.99
C ALA A 59 -5.42 51.31 10.21
N ARG A 60 -4.85 51.66 11.37
CA ARG A 60 -5.54 52.23 12.54
C ARG A 60 -5.64 53.75 12.36
N ILE A 61 -6.74 54.36 12.82
CA ILE A 61 -6.79 55.78 13.16
C ILE A 61 -7.29 55.93 14.60
N LEU A 62 -6.62 56.88 15.26
CA LEU A 62 -6.57 57.33 16.66
C LEU A 62 -7.91 57.94 17.16
N GLN A 63 -8.38 57.62 18.39
CA GLN A 63 -8.02 58.19 19.71
C GLN A 63 -8.55 59.61 20.01
N SER A 64 -9.33 59.74 21.08
CA SER A 64 -9.47 60.87 22.06
C SER A 64 -10.85 60.72 22.74
N THR A 65 -11.11 60.92 24.03
CA THR A 65 -10.37 61.36 25.24
C THR A 65 -11.33 61.09 26.43
N ASP A 66 -10.82 60.61 27.56
CA ASP A 66 -11.45 60.64 28.91
C ASP A 66 -11.07 62.01 29.58
N PRO A 67 -11.57 62.48 30.77
CA PRO A 67 -11.94 61.69 31.97
C PRO A 67 -13.10 62.22 32.87
N GLY A 68 -13.52 61.43 33.87
CA GLY A 68 -13.92 61.96 35.20
C GLY A 68 -15.21 61.46 35.88
N ASP A 69 -15.10 60.37 36.65
CA ASP A 69 -15.37 60.24 38.10
C ASP A 69 -16.75 60.57 38.79
N VAL A 70 -17.12 59.66 39.73
CA VAL A 70 -17.97 59.78 40.96
C VAL A 70 -19.51 59.44 40.96
N GLN A 71 -19.79 58.26 41.54
CA GLN A 71 -20.81 57.81 42.55
C GLN A 71 -22.36 57.99 42.45
N ASN A 72 -23.02 56.85 42.73
CA ASN A 72 -24.23 56.56 43.55
C ASN A 72 -25.63 57.09 43.17
N GLY A 73 -26.60 56.16 43.10
CA GLY A 73 -28.03 56.48 43.27
C GLY A 73 -29.03 55.40 42.79
N ALA A 74 -29.47 54.57 43.74
CA ALA A 74 -30.65 53.68 43.83
C ALA A 74 -31.73 53.56 42.73
N SER A 75 -32.17 52.29 42.57
CA SER A 75 -33.54 51.77 42.37
C SER A 75 -34.37 52.25 41.17
N ASP A 76 -34.72 51.32 40.26
CA ASP A 76 -36.10 50.81 40.26
C ASP A 76 -36.28 49.52 39.44
N HIS A 77 -37.06 48.64 40.07
CA HIS A 77 -37.56 47.34 39.65
C HIS A 77 -38.40 47.43 38.37
N TRP A 78 -38.10 46.59 37.39
CA TRP A 78 -39.10 46.08 36.43
C TRP A 78 -38.85 44.60 36.20
N GLU A 79 -39.54 43.76 36.98
CA GLU A 79 -39.67 42.33 36.74
C GLU A 79 -40.39 42.11 35.40
N THR A 80 -39.73 41.43 34.46
CA THR A 80 -40.40 40.85 33.29
C THR A 80 -40.12 39.36 33.30
N GLN A 81 -41.20 38.58 33.47
CA GLN A 81 -41.21 37.13 33.48
C GLN A 81 -40.60 36.55 32.19
N GLN A 82 -39.45 35.88 32.30
CA GLN A 82 -38.94 35.01 31.25
C GLN A 82 -39.59 33.62 31.39
N LYS A 83 -40.35 33.26 30.37
CA LYS A 83 -40.82 31.90 30.07
C LYS A 83 -39.59 31.07 29.66
N PRO A 84 -39.30 29.91 30.27
CA PRO A 84 -38.17 29.10 29.83
C PRO A 84 -38.52 28.43 28.50
N GLU A 85 -37.71 28.72 27.48
CA GLU A 85 -37.68 27.98 26.22
C GLU A 85 -37.22 26.53 26.47
N PRO A 86 -37.86 25.51 25.88
CA PRO A 86 -37.42 24.13 25.98
C PRO A 86 -36.39 23.84 24.90
N THR A 87 -35.11 24.15 25.13
CA THR A 87 -34.04 23.88 24.14
C THR A 87 -32.82 23.16 24.68
N THR A 88 -32.72 22.89 25.98
CA THR A 88 -31.52 22.21 26.56
C THR A 88 -31.65 20.70 26.79
N LEU A 89 -32.84 20.12 26.59
CA LEU A 89 -33.08 18.68 26.83
C LEU A 89 -33.06 17.82 25.56
N GLU A 90 -33.23 18.39 24.37
CA GLU A 90 -33.21 17.63 23.12
C GLU A 90 -31.79 17.44 22.58
N GLU A 91 -30.90 18.43 22.71
CA GLU A 91 -29.48 18.33 22.29
C GLU A 91 -28.67 17.33 23.16
N ASN A 92 -29.09 17.09 24.40
CA ASN A 92 -28.43 16.14 25.29
C ASN A 92 -28.82 14.67 25.03
N LYS A 93 -29.92 14.41 24.31
CA LYS A 93 -30.27 13.05 23.89
C LYS A 93 -29.49 12.57 22.66
N SER A 94 -28.99 13.49 21.84
CA SER A 94 -28.21 13.16 20.64
C SER A 94 -26.77 12.70 20.90
N ASN A 95 -26.27 12.79 22.14
CA ASN A 95 -24.92 12.37 22.52
C ASN A 95 -24.88 11.05 23.32
N LEU A 96 -26.05 10.44 23.56
CA LEU A 96 -26.14 9.18 24.29
C LEU A 96 -26.33 8.05 23.29
N GLN A 97 -25.40 7.10 23.31
CA GLN A 97 -25.53 5.84 22.58
C GLN A 97 -26.20 4.80 23.49
N ASP A 98 -27.08 3.98 22.92
CA ASP A 98 -27.86 2.98 23.68
C ASP A 98 -27.30 1.54 23.53
N ILE A 99 -26.12 1.38 22.92
CA ILE A 99 -25.59 0.07 22.54
C ILE A 99 -24.73 -0.54 23.65
N ILE A 100 -23.83 0.25 24.22
CA ILE A 100 -22.95 -0.13 25.33
C ILE A 100 -23.44 0.57 26.61
N PRO A 101 -23.50 -0.09 27.77
CA PRO A 101 -23.81 0.60 29.02
C PRO A 101 -22.85 1.78 29.26
N GLN A 102 -23.39 2.99 29.45
CA GLN A 102 -22.59 4.21 29.62
C GLN A 102 -21.47 4.10 30.66
N PRO A 103 -21.66 3.48 31.85
CA PRO A 103 -20.58 3.32 32.81
C PRO A 103 -19.38 2.51 32.29
N LEU A 104 -19.62 1.55 31.39
CA LEU A 104 -18.54 0.77 30.77
C LEU A 104 -17.78 1.59 29.72
N LEU A 105 -18.51 2.42 28.96
CA LEU A 105 -17.92 3.32 27.99
C LEU A 105 -17.08 4.41 28.69
N ASP A 106 -17.60 5.00 29.77
CA ASP A 106 -16.90 5.99 30.58
C ASP A 106 -15.63 5.41 31.20
N GLU A 107 -15.71 4.18 31.76
CA GLU A 107 -14.53 3.50 32.28
C GLU A 107 -13.50 3.26 31.18
N PHE A 108 -13.93 2.81 29.99
CA PHE A 108 -13.04 2.61 28.84
C PHE A 108 -12.35 3.91 28.40
N MET A 109 -13.09 5.01 28.28
CA MET A 109 -12.53 6.32 27.91
C MET A 109 -11.58 6.85 28.97
N SER A 110 -11.85 6.60 30.25
CA SER A 110 -10.98 7.02 31.34
C SER A 110 -9.64 6.26 31.40
N MET A 111 -9.49 5.15 30.66
CA MET A 111 -8.21 4.43 30.53
C MET A 111 -7.11 5.29 29.88
N THR A 112 -7.47 6.39 29.20
CA THR A 112 -6.54 7.32 28.58
C THR A 112 -6.31 8.59 29.41
N ASP A 113 -6.87 8.67 30.62
CA ASP A 113 -6.70 9.81 31.53
C ASP A 113 -5.24 9.90 32.03
N PRO A 114 -4.53 11.03 31.76
CA PRO A 114 -3.17 11.25 32.25
C PRO A 114 -3.01 11.10 33.78
N ALA A 115 -4.04 11.42 34.56
CA ALA A 115 -4.00 11.30 36.03
C ALA A 115 -3.98 9.83 36.49
N ARG A 116 -4.66 8.94 35.74
CA ARG A 116 -4.64 7.48 35.98
C ARG A 116 -3.36 6.84 35.43
N ALA A 117 -2.83 7.36 34.32
CA ALA A 117 -1.59 6.88 33.71
C ALA A 117 -0.34 7.10 34.59
N GLN A 118 -0.36 8.07 35.52
CA GLN A 118 0.72 8.30 36.47
C GLN A 118 0.74 7.33 37.66
N THR A 119 -0.39 6.68 37.95
CA THR A 119 -0.58 5.85 39.15
C THR A 119 -0.72 4.36 38.85
N VAL A 120 -1.00 3.99 37.59
CA VAL A 120 -1.22 2.60 37.18
C VAL A 120 -0.45 2.28 35.89
N ASP A 121 -0.05 1.00 35.79
CA ASP A 121 0.71 0.34 34.74
C ASP A 121 0.58 0.99 33.33
N THR A 122 1.72 1.34 32.73
CA THR A 122 1.84 1.88 31.36
C THR A 122 1.19 0.99 30.28
N ASP A 123 0.81 -0.24 30.64
CA ASP A 123 0.07 -1.16 29.78
C ASP A 123 -1.42 -0.80 29.63
N ILE A 124 -2.05 0.00 30.50
CA ILE A 124 -3.50 0.32 30.40
C ILE A 124 -3.85 1.04 29.10
N ALA A 125 -3.16 2.14 28.77
CA ALA A 125 -3.39 2.88 27.53
C ALA A 125 -3.16 1.99 26.29
N LYS A 126 -2.17 1.09 26.36
CA LYS A 126 -1.91 0.11 25.31
C LYS A 126 -3.03 -0.92 25.16
N GLN A 127 -3.61 -1.41 26.26
CA GLN A 127 -4.78 -2.31 26.21
C GLN A 127 -6.03 -1.59 25.69
N CYS A 128 -6.20 -0.31 26.04
CA CYS A 128 -7.24 0.54 25.47
C CYS A 128 -7.07 0.65 23.95
N ALA A 129 -5.87 1.01 23.46
CA ALA A 129 -5.55 1.04 22.03
C ALA A 129 -5.78 -0.30 21.32
N TYR A 130 -5.41 -1.42 21.95
CA TYR A 130 -5.63 -2.76 21.40
C TYR A 130 -7.11 -3.10 21.25
N SER A 131 -7.94 -2.70 22.22
CA SER A 131 -9.36 -3.03 22.27
C SER A 131 -10.25 -2.05 21.47
N LEU A 132 -9.74 -0.86 21.17
CA LEU A 132 -10.49 0.24 20.56
C LEU A 132 -11.23 -0.14 19.26
N PRO A 133 -10.64 -0.85 18.28
CA PRO A 133 -11.39 -1.28 17.09
C PRO A 133 -12.58 -2.18 17.42
N GLY A 134 -12.47 -3.03 18.45
CA GLY A 134 -13.58 -3.87 18.89
C GLY A 134 -14.72 -3.08 19.53
N VAL A 135 -14.39 -2.05 20.33
CA VAL A 135 -15.39 -1.14 20.91
C VAL A 135 -16.04 -0.29 19.82
N ALA A 136 -15.26 0.21 18.86
CA ALA A 136 -15.77 0.95 17.71
C ALA A 136 -16.72 0.11 16.85
N LEU A 137 -16.40 -1.17 16.64
CA LEU A 137 -17.29 -2.10 15.94
C LEU A 137 -18.62 -2.29 16.68
N ALA A 138 -18.57 -2.46 18.00
CA ALA A 138 -19.76 -2.63 18.82
C ALA A 138 -20.65 -1.37 18.83
N LEU A 139 -20.05 -0.19 18.99
CA LEU A 139 -20.77 1.10 18.96
C LEU A 139 -21.30 1.47 17.57
N GLY A 140 -20.65 0.98 16.53
CA GLY A 140 -20.94 1.35 15.15
C GLY A 140 -20.53 2.79 14.80
N ARG A 141 -20.41 3.05 13.50
CA ARG A 141 -19.92 4.33 12.98
C ARG A 141 -20.75 5.56 13.38
N GLN A 142 -22.04 5.39 13.65
CA GLN A 142 -22.93 6.48 14.07
C GLN A 142 -22.52 7.07 15.43
N ASN A 143 -21.91 6.24 16.29
CA ASN A 143 -21.46 6.62 17.63
C ASN A 143 -19.94 6.87 17.70
N TRP A 144 -19.28 7.07 16.56
CA TRP A 144 -17.84 7.34 16.51
C TRP A 144 -17.43 8.59 17.31
N HIS A 145 -18.33 9.59 17.39
CA HIS A 145 -18.13 10.80 18.17
C HIS A 145 -17.80 10.52 19.65
N CYS A 146 -18.29 9.41 20.23
CA CYS A 146 -17.97 9.00 21.60
C CYS A 146 -16.51 8.54 21.75
N LEU A 147 -15.91 7.92 20.71
CA LEU A 147 -14.56 7.36 20.78
C LEU A 147 -13.48 8.25 20.15
N LYS A 148 -13.87 9.23 19.33
CA LYS A 148 -12.94 10.08 18.57
C LYS A 148 -11.88 10.71 19.46
N GLY A 149 -12.27 11.36 20.56
CA GLY A 149 -11.32 12.02 21.46
C GLY A 149 -10.35 11.02 22.13
N THR A 150 -10.84 9.84 22.50
CA THR A 150 -10.00 8.76 23.04
C THR A 150 -9.01 8.26 21.99
N TYR A 151 -9.44 8.09 20.74
CA TYR A 151 -8.57 7.69 19.64
C TYR A 151 -7.47 8.72 19.36
N GLU A 152 -7.82 10.01 19.31
CA GLU A 152 -6.86 11.11 19.12
C GLU A 152 -5.83 11.17 20.27
N THR A 153 -6.27 10.96 21.51
CA THR A 153 -5.41 10.92 22.69
C THR A 153 -4.40 9.77 22.59
N LEU A 154 -4.86 8.57 22.24
CA LEU A 154 -4.00 7.40 22.06
C LEU A 154 -3.05 7.53 20.87
N ALA A 155 -3.50 8.18 19.79
CA ALA A 155 -2.68 8.40 18.59
C ALA A 155 -1.53 9.39 18.83
N SER A 156 -1.69 10.30 19.79
CA SER A 156 -0.68 11.27 20.22
C SER A 156 0.01 10.91 21.54
N ASP A 157 -0.21 9.70 22.05
CA ASP A 157 0.35 9.23 23.32
C ASP A 157 1.89 9.28 23.30
N VAL A 158 2.50 9.68 24.42
CA VAL A 158 3.97 9.77 24.55
C VAL A 158 4.68 8.43 24.35
N GLN A 159 4.01 7.32 24.68
CA GLN A 159 4.53 5.96 24.55
C GLN A 159 4.34 5.44 23.12
N TRP A 160 5.44 5.26 22.40
CA TRP A 160 5.40 4.71 21.03
C TRP A 160 4.72 3.34 20.94
N LYS A 161 4.72 2.53 22.01
CA LYS A 161 4.04 1.23 22.05
C LYS A 161 2.51 1.36 21.93
N VAL A 162 1.93 2.44 22.46
CA VAL A 162 0.50 2.75 22.35
C VAL A 162 0.18 3.18 20.91
N ARG A 163 0.91 4.18 20.39
CA ARG A 163 0.78 4.63 19.00
C ARG A 163 0.96 3.51 17.99
N ARG A 164 1.97 2.66 18.20
CA ARG A 164 2.20 1.45 17.40
C ARG A 164 0.99 0.54 17.41
N THR A 165 0.35 0.32 18.57
CA THR A 165 -0.82 -0.56 18.66
C THR A 165 -1.95 -0.06 17.78
N LEU A 166 -2.19 1.26 17.75
CA LEU A 166 -3.17 1.88 16.83
C LEU A 166 -2.73 1.82 15.36
N ALA A 167 -1.46 2.04 15.07
CA ALA A 167 -0.93 1.95 13.70
C ALA A 167 -1.20 0.57 13.07
N PHE A 168 -1.15 -0.50 13.88
CA PHE A 168 -1.47 -1.87 13.42
C PHE A 168 -2.96 -2.13 13.21
N SER A 169 -3.87 -1.28 13.71
CA SER A 169 -5.32 -1.51 13.63
C SER A 169 -6.10 -0.41 12.92
N ILE A 170 -5.43 0.64 12.43
CA ILE A 170 -6.07 1.78 11.76
C ILE A 170 -6.86 1.39 10.51
N HIS A 171 -6.41 0.38 9.77
CA HIS A 171 -7.12 -0.14 8.59
C HIS A 171 -8.44 -0.83 8.96
N GLU A 172 -8.49 -1.60 10.04
CA GLU A 172 -9.73 -2.20 10.56
C GLU A 172 -10.72 -1.10 10.97
N LEU A 173 -10.22 -0.05 11.64
CA LEU A 173 -11.04 1.09 12.02
C LEU A 173 -11.59 1.83 10.80
N ALA A 174 -10.80 1.98 9.74
CA ALA A 174 -11.26 2.58 8.49
C ALA A 174 -12.42 1.79 7.86
N VAL A 175 -12.39 0.44 7.90
CA VAL A 175 -13.50 -0.38 7.42
C VAL A 175 -14.77 -0.16 8.27
N ILE A 176 -14.63 -0.07 9.59
CA ILE A 176 -15.75 0.16 10.51
C ILE A 176 -16.41 1.52 10.24
N LEU A 177 -15.61 2.57 10.12
CA LEU A 177 -16.07 3.96 10.01
C LEU A 177 -16.57 4.32 8.60
N GLY A 178 -16.03 3.70 7.56
CA GLY A 178 -16.35 4.01 6.17
C GLY A 178 -15.72 5.32 5.68
N ASP A 179 -15.96 5.64 4.41
CA ASP A 179 -15.17 6.60 3.63
C ASP A 179 -15.12 8.01 4.24
N GLN A 180 -16.28 8.58 4.60
CA GLN A 180 -16.37 9.98 5.07
C GLN A 180 -15.61 10.20 6.38
N LEU A 181 -15.83 9.35 7.38
CA LEU A 181 -15.16 9.43 8.66
C LEU A 181 -13.69 9.04 8.56
N THR A 182 -13.35 8.07 7.71
CA THR A 182 -11.94 7.71 7.45
C THR A 182 -11.17 8.90 6.88
N ALA A 183 -11.73 9.57 5.88
CA ALA A 183 -11.10 10.74 5.26
C ALA A 183 -10.95 11.92 6.25
N ALA A 184 -11.97 12.18 7.06
CA ALA A 184 -11.97 13.29 8.01
C ALA A 184 -11.06 13.04 9.22
N ASP A 185 -11.13 11.86 9.82
CA ASP A 185 -10.58 11.60 11.16
C ASP A 185 -9.37 10.66 11.15
N LEU A 186 -9.32 9.66 10.25
CA LEU A 186 -8.24 8.67 10.25
C LEU A 186 -7.06 9.06 9.36
N VAL A 187 -7.31 9.67 8.20
CA VAL A 187 -6.24 10.09 7.27
C VAL A 187 -5.21 11.02 7.94
N PRO A 188 -5.59 12.04 8.74
CA PRO A 188 -4.62 12.87 9.45
C PRO A 188 -3.73 12.07 10.42
N ILE A 189 -4.33 11.12 11.14
CA ILE A 189 -3.63 10.26 12.11
C ILE A 189 -2.71 9.26 11.41
N PHE A 190 -3.19 8.66 10.31
CA PHE A 190 -2.39 7.81 9.43
C PHE A 190 -1.14 8.54 8.94
N ASN A 191 -1.31 9.77 8.45
CA ASN A 191 -0.20 10.63 8.01
C ASN A 191 0.75 11.00 9.16
N GLY A 192 0.24 11.13 10.39
CA GLY A 192 1.05 11.27 11.60
C GLY A 192 1.92 10.03 11.83
N PHE A 193 1.33 8.83 11.79
CA PHE A 193 2.06 7.58 11.96
C PHE A 193 3.12 7.34 10.88
N LEU A 194 2.90 7.80 9.65
CA LEU A 194 3.91 7.74 8.57
C LEU A 194 5.20 8.49 8.90
N LYS A 195 5.10 9.55 9.72
CA LYS A 195 6.20 10.44 10.12
C LYS A 195 6.76 10.11 11.51
N ASP A 196 6.26 9.05 12.15
CA ASP A 196 6.63 8.64 13.50
C ASP A 196 7.94 7.79 13.49
N LEU A 197 8.28 7.18 14.64
CA LEU A 197 9.38 6.23 14.76
C LEU A 197 9.16 5.00 13.88
N ASP A 198 10.24 4.35 13.43
CA ASP A 198 10.17 3.14 12.60
C ASP A 198 9.36 2.01 13.27
N GLU A 199 9.38 1.93 14.60
CA GLU A 199 8.58 0.99 15.40
C GLU A 199 7.07 1.20 15.27
N VAL A 200 6.62 2.42 15.01
CA VAL A 200 5.21 2.77 14.78
C VAL A 200 4.89 2.65 13.29
N ARG A 201 5.75 3.20 12.42
CA ARG A 201 5.59 3.18 10.96
C ARG A 201 5.42 1.79 10.39
N ILE A 202 6.09 0.77 10.96
CA ILE A 202 5.94 -0.62 10.52
C ILE A 202 4.50 -1.13 10.67
N GLY A 203 3.72 -0.60 11.62
CA GLY A 203 2.31 -0.94 11.79
C GLY A 203 1.45 -0.45 10.63
N VAL A 204 1.65 0.81 10.22
CA VAL A 204 1.03 1.36 9.02
C VAL A 204 1.50 0.61 7.78
N LEU A 205 2.81 0.38 7.64
CA LEU A 205 3.37 -0.26 6.46
C LEU A 205 2.75 -1.64 6.22
N LYS A 206 2.65 -2.48 7.28
CA LYS A 206 2.05 -3.82 7.21
C LYS A 206 0.61 -3.88 6.70
N HIS A 207 -0.10 -2.76 6.76
CA HIS A 207 -1.50 -2.65 6.36
C HIS A 207 -1.71 -1.47 5.40
N LEU A 208 -0.64 -1.07 4.70
CA LEU A 208 -0.64 0.09 3.81
C LEU A 208 -1.61 -0.14 2.65
N TYR A 209 -1.54 -1.30 2.01
CA TYR A 209 -2.50 -1.69 0.98
C TYR A 209 -3.94 -1.65 1.50
N ASP A 210 -4.18 -2.26 2.67
CA ASP A 210 -5.51 -2.39 3.26
C ASP A 210 -6.15 -1.06 3.63
N PHE A 211 -5.34 -0.08 4.04
CA PHE A 211 -5.82 1.27 4.32
C PHE A 211 -6.02 2.05 3.02
N LEU A 212 -5.03 2.05 2.12
CA LEU A 212 -5.10 2.84 0.89
C LEU A 212 -6.26 2.43 0.01
N LYS A 213 -6.57 1.12 -0.12
CA LYS A 213 -7.68 0.63 -0.95
C LYS A 213 -9.05 1.20 -0.55
N LEU A 214 -9.21 1.64 0.71
CA LEU A 214 -10.44 2.24 1.24
C LEU A 214 -10.55 3.74 0.93
N LEU A 215 -9.49 4.37 0.42
CA LEU A 215 -9.50 5.77 0.04
C LEU A 215 -9.93 5.93 -1.42
N HIS A 216 -10.58 7.06 -1.73
CA HIS A 216 -10.84 7.47 -3.10
C HIS A 216 -9.54 7.68 -3.88
N GLU A 217 -9.61 7.48 -5.20
CA GLU A 217 -8.44 7.46 -6.09
C GLU A 217 -7.60 8.74 -6.01
N ASP A 218 -8.23 9.92 -5.99
CA ASP A 218 -7.55 11.21 -5.87
C ASP A 218 -6.67 11.26 -4.60
N LYS A 219 -7.21 10.79 -3.47
CA LYS A 219 -6.49 10.72 -2.20
C LYS A 219 -5.41 9.66 -2.19
N ARG A 220 -5.65 8.50 -2.81
CA ARG A 220 -4.61 7.47 -2.96
C ARG A 220 -3.40 8.02 -3.72
N ARG A 221 -3.63 8.74 -4.82
CA ARG A 221 -2.57 9.30 -5.67
C ARG A 221 -1.59 10.19 -4.90
N GLU A 222 -2.08 10.94 -3.90
CA GLU A 222 -1.23 11.78 -3.02
C GLU A 222 -0.14 10.99 -2.27
N TYR A 223 -0.35 9.67 -2.05
CA TYR A 223 0.61 8.81 -1.35
C TYR A 223 1.77 8.34 -2.22
N LEU A 224 1.69 8.39 -3.55
CA LEU A 224 2.75 7.91 -4.45
C LEU A 224 4.11 8.59 -4.16
N TYR A 225 4.09 9.90 -3.89
CA TYR A 225 5.30 10.64 -3.51
C TYR A 225 5.82 10.23 -2.12
N GLN A 226 4.91 10.00 -1.16
CA GLN A 226 5.26 9.60 0.20
C GLN A 226 5.91 8.20 0.23
N LEU A 227 5.53 7.30 -0.69
CA LEU A 227 6.16 5.98 -0.84
C LEU A 227 7.64 6.06 -1.17
N GLN A 228 8.10 7.12 -1.85
CA GLN A 228 9.52 7.32 -2.13
C GLN A 228 10.31 7.61 -0.84
N GLU A 229 9.71 8.29 0.13
CA GLU A 229 10.33 8.58 1.44
C GLU A 229 10.55 7.31 2.27
N PHE A 230 9.69 6.30 2.13
CA PHE A 230 9.85 5.01 2.80
C PHE A 230 11.15 4.28 2.42
N VAL A 231 11.72 4.56 1.25
CA VAL A 231 12.98 3.95 0.82
C VAL A 231 14.19 4.61 1.48
N VAL A 232 14.04 5.84 1.97
CA VAL A 232 15.11 6.64 2.59
C VAL A 232 15.31 6.29 4.08
N THR A 233 14.43 5.48 4.67
CA THR A 233 14.52 5.06 6.08
C THR A 233 15.85 4.38 6.41
N ASP A 234 16.33 4.61 7.63
CA ASP A 234 17.69 4.29 8.08
C ASP A 234 18.11 2.88 7.64
N ASN A 235 19.31 2.80 7.06
CA ASN A 235 19.86 1.65 6.35
C ASN A 235 19.97 0.37 7.19
N ARG A 236 19.56 0.38 8.47
CA ARG A 236 19.68 -0.71 9.43
C ARG A 236 18.51 -1.69 9.41
N ASN A 237 17.27 -1.22 9.23
CA ASN A 237 16.10 -2.10 9.36
C ASN A 237 15.70 -2.76 8.04
N TRP A 238 16.40 -3.85 7.69
CA TRP A 238 16.10 -4.59 6.45
C TRP A 238 14.70 -5.21 6.44
N ARG A 239 14.12 -5.53 7.61
CA ARG A 239 12.76 -6.09 7.71
C ARG A 239 11.70 -5.08 7.28
N PHE A 240 11.92 -3.81 7.58
CA PHE A 240 11.06 -2.74 7.12
C PHE A 240 11.09 -2.62 5.59
N ARG A 241 12.28 -2.69 4.97
CA ARG A 241 12.41 -2.68 3.50
C ARG A 241 11.85 -3.94 2.83
N TYR A 242 11.95 -5.09 3.50
CA TYR A 242 11.29 -6.32 3.07
C TYR A 242 9.77 -6.15 3.05
N GLU A 243 9.18 -5.68 4.15
CA GLU A 243 7.75 -5.42 4.25
C GLU A 243 7.29 -4.37 3.23
N LEU A 244 8.11 -3.33 2.98
CA LEU A 244 7.83 -2.36 1.93
C LEU A 244 7.70 -3.04 0.56
N ALA A 245 8.60 -3.96 0.24
CA ALA A 245 8.53 -4.70 -1.02
C ALA A 245 7.25 -5.55 -1.13
N GLU A 246 6.85 -6.22 -0.05
CA GLU A 246 5.59 -7.00 -0.01
C GLU A 246 4.38 -6.11 -0.24
N GLN A 247 4.32 -4.97 0.44
CA GLN A 247 3.19 -4.04 0.33
C GLN A 247 3.14 -3.35 -1.02
N LEU A 248 4.29 -3.03 -1.62
CA LEU A 248 4.36 -2.49 -2.97
C LEU A 248 3.77 -3.45 -3.99
N ILE A 249 3.99 -4.76 -3.86
CA ILE A 249 3.39 -5.77 -4.76
C ILE A 249 1.86 -5.67 -4.73
N LEU A 250 1.26 -5.59 -3.54
CA LEU A 250 -0.18 -5.49 -3.37
C LEU A 250 -0.72 -4.17 -3.92
N ILE A 251 -0.05 -3.06 -3.60
CA ILE A 251 -0.47 -1.70 -3.98
C ILE A 251 -0.42 -1.45 -5.49
N LEU A 252 0.32 -2.25 -6.26
CA LEU A 252 0.34 -2.13 -7.72
C LEU A 252 -1.07 -2.13 -8.32
N GLU A 253 -2.02 -2.89 -7.78
CA GLU A 253 -3.39 -2.93 -8.32
C GLU A 253 -4.16 -1.61 -8.14
N LEU A 254 -3.76 -0.77 -7.17
CA LEU A 254 -4.46 0.47 -6.81
C LEU A 254 -4.14 1.64 -7.75
N TYR A 255 -3.11 1.51 -8.59
CA TYR A 255 -2.61 2.58 -9.46
C TYR A 255 -2.61 2.15 -10.93
N ASN A 256 -2.67 3.11 -11.85
CA ASN A 256 -2.52 2.82 -13.27
C ASN A 256 -1.04 2.52 -13.62
N PRO A 257 -0.75 1.95 -14.80
CA PRO A 257 0.61 1.66 -15.24
C PRO A 257 1.58 2.86 -15.24
N ASN A 258 1.12 4.05 -15.65
CA ASN A 258 1.97 5.24 -15.72
C ASN A 258 2.46 5.66 -14.33
N ASP A 259 1.57 5.66 -13.34
CA ASP A 259 1.94 5.96 -11.96
C ASP A 259 2.93 4.94 -11.38
N VAL A 260 2.73 3.65 -11.69
CA VAL A 260 3.68 2.60 -11.28
C VAL A 260 5.05 2.84 -11.89
N TYR A 261 5.10 3.21 -13.17
CA TYR A 261 6.35 3.51 -13.87
C TYR A 261 7.05 4.74 -13.27
N ASP A 262 6.34 5.85 -13.10
CA ASP A 262 6.90 7.13 -12.66
C ASP A 262 7.36 7.10 -11.19
N TYR A 263 6.61 6.42 -10.31
CA TYR A 263 6.82 6.52 -8.86
C TYR A 263 7.43 5.27 -8.23
N LEU A 264 7.03 4.06 -8.66
CA LEU A 264 7.35 2.82 -7.94
C LEU A 264 8.53 2.06 -8.54
N MET A 265 8.81 2.26 -9.84
CA MET A 265 9.90 1.58 -10.54
C MET A 265 11.27 1.83 -9.86
N HIS A 266 11.57 3.09 -9.54
CA HIS A 266 12.82 3.45 -8.87
C HIS A 266 12.98 2.79 -7.50
N ILE A 267 11.87 2.58 -6.78
CA ILE A 267 11.87 1.88 -5.50
C ILE A 267 12.23 0.41 -5.71
N ALA A 268 11.57 -0.27 -6.65
CA ALA A 268 11.84 -1.68 -6.97
C ALA A 268 13.31 -1.90 -7.36
N LEU A 269 13.86 -1.04 -8.22
CA LEU A 269 15.25 -1.10 -8.66
C LEU A 269 16.23 -0.94 -7.49
N ARG A 270 15.94 -0.03 -6.55
CA ARG A 270 16.77 0.18 -5.35
C ARG A 270 16.74 -1.03 -4.43
N LEU A 271 15.57 -1.66 -4.24
CA LEU A 271 15.42 -2.85 -3.40
C LEU A 271 16.08 -4.10 -4.04
N CYS A 272 16.07 -4.23 -5.37
CA CYS A 272 16.83 -5.26 -6.08
C CYS A 272 18.36 -5.13 -5.88
N ALA A 273 18.85 -3.92 -5.58
CA ALA A 273 20.25 -3.66 -5.27
C ALA A 273 20.56 -3.65 -3.76
N ASP A 274 19.62 -4.08 -2.90
CA ASP A 274 19.79 -4.07 -1.45
C ASP A 274 20.99 -4.93 -1.01
N LYS A 275 21.62 -4.55 0.10
CA LYS A 275 22.72 -5.31 0.71
C LYS A 275 22.27 -6.67 1.27
N VAL A 276 21.03 -6.79 1.72
CA VAL A 276 20.46 -8.02 2.31
C VAL A 276 19.82 -8.88 1.23
N SER A 277 20.17 -10.17 1.19
CA SER A 277 19.65 -11.12 0.19
C SER A 277 18.14 -11.27 0.22
N GLU A 278 17.54 -11.36 1.41
CA GLU A 278 16.09 -11.52 1.58
C GLU A 278 15.31 -10.36 0.95
N VAL A 279 15.81 -9.13 1.11
CA VAL A 279 15.21 -7.94 0.49
C VAL A 279 15.31 -8.03 -1.03
N ARG A 280 16.46 -8.43 -1.58
CA ARG A 280 16.60 -8.63 -3.03
C ARG A 280 15.63 -9.69 -3.57
N TRP A 281 15.45 -10.79 -2.83
CA TRP A 281 14.59 -11.90 -3.25
C TRP A 281 13.12 -11.50 -3.39
N ILE A 282 12.56 -10.80 -2.40
CA ILE A 282 11.19 -10.28 -2.51
C ILE A 282 11.08 -9.22 -3.61
N SER A 283 12.13 -8.43 -3.82
CA SER A 283 12.15 -7.40 -4.87
C SER A 283 12.10 -7.98 -6.28
N PHE A 284 12.62 -9.19 -6.51
CA PHE A 284 12.48 -9.85 -7.82
C PHE A 284 11.02 -10.20 -8.12
N LYS A 285 10.23 -10.56 -7.09
CA LYS A 285 8.77 -10.73 -7.23
C LYS A 285 8.08 -9.40 -7.53
N LEU A 286 8.52 -8.31 -6.91
CA LEU A 286 8.03 -6.97 -7.22
C LEU A 286 8.32 -6.57 -8.68
N VAL A 287 9.52 -6.85 -9.20
CA VAL A 287 9.86 -6.64 -10.62
C VAL A 287 8.93 -7.43 -11.53
N VAL A 288 8.69 -8.72 -11.23
CA VAL A 288 7.75 -9.56 -11.98
C VAL A 288 6.36 -8.96 -11.97
N ALA A 289 5.85 -8.53 -10.81
CA ALA A 289 4.51 -7.97 -10.68
C ALA A 289 4.35 -6.65 -11.45
N ILE A 290 5.38 -5.79 -11.47
CA ILE A 290 5.39 -4.56 -12.28
C ILE A 290 5.36 -4.88 -13.78
N LEU A 291 6.21 -5.82 -14.25
CA LEU A 291 6.21 -6.25 -15.65
C LEU A 291 4.86 -6.86 -16.05
N GLN A 292 4.31 -7.74 -15.20
CA GLN A 292 2.97 -8.32 -15.40
C GLN A 292 1.93 -7.20 -15.57
N LYS A 293 1.96 -6.17 -14.73
CA LYS A 293 1.03 -5.05 -14.81
C LYS A 293 1.14 -4.33 -16.15
N PHE A 294 2.35 -4.01 -16.62
CA PHE A 294 2.52 -3.33 -17.89
C PHE A 294 1.99 -4.15 -19.06
N TYR A 295 2.39 -5.42 -19.18
CA TYR A 295 1.95 -6.26 -20.29
C TYR A 295 0.46 -6.63 -20.22
N SER A 296 -0.11 -6.81 -19.03
CA SER A 296 -1.56 -7.07 -18.88
C SER A 296 -2.43 -5.86 -19.24
N ASN A 297 -1.87 -4.65 -19.17
CA ASN A 297 -2.54 -3.41 -19.56
C ASN A 297 -2.16 -2.95 -20.98
N SER A 298 -1.50 -3.80 -21.77
CA SER A 298 -1.02 -3.48 -23.13
C SER A 298 0.00 -2.33 -23.20
N GLU A 299 0.67 -2.03 -22.09
CA GLU A 299 1.69 -0.97 -21.98
C GLU A 299 3.10 -1.50 -22.30
N SER A 300 3.26 -2.12 -23.48
CA SER A 300 4.52 -2.77 -23.88
C SER A 300 5.71 -1.81 -23.91
N ALA A 301 5.49 -0.52 -24.18
CA ALA A 301 6.54 0.49 -24.15
C ALA A 301 7.11 0.69 -22.73
N LEU A 302 6.24 0.76 -21.71
CA LEU A 302 6.67 0.83 -20.31
C LEU A 302 7.39 -0.46 -19.88
N GLY A 303 6.86 -1.61 -20.32
CA GLY A 303 7.50 -2.92 -20.14
C GLY A 303 8.93 -2.99 -20.69
N LEU A 304 9.11 -2.55 -21.94
CA LEU A 304 10.41 -2.53 -22.60
C LEU A 304 11.38 -1.55 -21.94
N ASN A 305 10.92 -0.35 -21.60
CA ASN A 305 11.74 0.62 -20.88
C ASN A 305 12.22 0.08 -19.54
N PHE A 306 11.33 -0.60 -18.79
CA PHE A 306 11.72 -1.22 -17.53
C PHE A 306 12.72 -2.37 -17.72
N ILE A 307 12.55 -3.20 -18.75
CA ILE A 307 13.54 -4.24 -19.14
C ILE A 307 14.91 -3.60 -19.43
N ASN A 308 14.95 -2.51 -20.18
CA ASN A 308 16.20 -1.80 -20.49
C ASN A 308 16.88 -1.27 -19.22
N GLU A 309 16.11 -0.71 -18.28
CA GLU A 309 16.62 -0.27 -16.98
C GLU A 309 17.17 -1.43 -16.13
N LEU A 310 16.57 -2.62 -16.20
CA LEU A 310 17.05 -3.82 -15.52
C LEU A 310 18.38 -4.31 -16.12
N ILE A 311 18.48 -4.32 -17.46
CA ILE A 311 19.73 -4.67 -18.17
C ILE A 311 20.83 -3.68 -17.80
N LEU A 312 20.55 -2.38 -17.92
CA LEU A 312 21.52 -1.32 -17.64
C LEU A 312 22.07 -1.41 -16.20
N ARG A 313 21.20 -1.61 -15.20
CA ARG A 313 21.64 -1.64 -13.80
C ARG A 313 22.23 -2.96 -13.35
N PHE A 314 21.68 -4.09 -13.78
CA PHE A 314 22.03 -5.40 -13.21
C PHE A 314 22.93 -6.21 -14.13
N ARG A 315 22.64 -6.30 -15.44
CA ARG A 315 23.48 -7.07 -16.36
C ARG A 315 24.89 -6.48 -16.47
N HIS A 316 24.97 -5.15 -16.59
CA HIS A 316 26.24 -4.41 -16.69
C HIS A 316 26.80 -3.97 -15.34
N CYS A 317 26.26 -4.48 -14.23
CA CYS A 317 26.73 -4.12 -12.90
C CYS A 317 28.22 -4.49 -12.72
N SER A 318 29.01 -3.54 -12.22
CA SER A 318 30.43 -3.79 -11.90
C SER A 318 30.60 -4.86 -10.83
N LYS A 319 29.65 -4.96 -9.89
CA LYS A 319 29.63 -5.97 -8.82
C LYS A 319 28.94 -7.23 -9.31
N TRP A 320 29.58 -8.37 -9.07
CA TRP A 320 29.04 -9.70 -9.44
C TRP A 320 27.67 -9.97 -8.81
N VAL A 321 27.39 -9.47 -7.60
CA VAL A 321 26.08 -9.59 -6.93
C VAL A 321 24.96 -8.97 -7.77
N GLY A 322 25.20 -7.85 -8.45
CA GLY A 322 24.21 -7.24 -9.36
C GLY A 322 23.98 -8.09 -10.61
N ARG A 323 25.05 -8.67 -11.16
CA ARG A 323 24.94 -9.58 -12.32
C ARG A 323 24.26 -10.90 -11.98
N GLN A 324 24.44 -11.39 -10.76
CA GLN A 324 23.63 -12.50 -10.23
C GLN A 324 22.15 -12.11 -10.10
N ALA A 325 21.85 -10.91 -9.60
CA ALA A 325 20.48 -10.43 -9.52
C ALA A 325 19.83 -10.41 -10.90
N PHE A 326 20.55 -10.02 -11.96
CA PHE A 326 20.04 -10.09 -13.33
C PHE A 326 19.62 -11.51 -13.73
N ALA A 327 20.44 -12.53 -13.44
CA ALA A 327 20.10 -13.92 -13.71
C ALA A 327 18.85 -14.38 -12.95
N PHE A 328 18.73 -14.01 -11.66
CA PHE A 328 17.53 -14.30 -10.86
C PHE A 328 16.28 -13.59 -11.36
N ILE A 329 16.39 -12.32 -11.77
CA ILE A 329 15.28 -11.57 -12.36
C ILE A 329 14.80 -12.24 -13.64
N CYS A 330 15.71 -12.61 -14.55
CA CYS A 330 15.34 -13.33 -15.77
C CYS A 330 14.67 -14.68 -15.45
N GLN A 331 15.22 -15.40 -14.47
CA GLN A 331 14.62 -16.67 -14.01
C GLN A 331 13.20 -16.46 -13.46
N ALA A 332 12.96 -15.41 -12.68
CA ALA A 332 11.65 -15.08 -12.13
C ALA A 332 10.66 -14.68 -13.22
N VAL A 333 11.07 -13.83 -14.17
CA VAL A 333 10.27 -13.43 -15.33
C VAL A 333 9.81 -14.65 -16.14
N VAL A 334 10.70 -15.59 -16.41
CA VAL A 334 10.35 -16.82 -17.14
C VAL A 334 9.45 -17.70 -16.30
N SER A 335 9.75 -17.88 -15.00
CA SER A 335 8.98 -18.78 -14.13
C SER A 335 7.51 -18.37 -14.06
N GLU A 336 7.26 -17.08 -13.85
CA GLU A 336 5.94 -16.48 -13.66
C GLU A 336 5.26 -16.07 -14.98
N GLU A 337 5.95 -16.20 -16.11
CA GLU A 337 5.41 -15.92 -17.46
C GLU A 337 4.84 -14.50 -17.61
N CYS A 338 5.45 -13.53 -16.93
CA CYS A 338 4.92 -12.17 -16.84
C CYS A 338 5.21 -11.25 -18.04
N VAL A 339 6.02 -11.75 -18.97
CA VAL A 339 6.42 -11.05 -20.19
C VAL A 339 6.11 -11.97 -21.37
N PRO A 340 5.50 -11.45 -22.47
CA PRO A 340 5.32 -12.22 -23.69
C PRO A 340 6.62 -12.85 -24.18
N VAL A 341 6.53 -14.08 -24.69
CA VAL A 341 7.73 -14.87 -25.01
C VAL A 341 8.60 -14.19 -26.07
N ASP A 342 7.98 -13.54 -27.06
CA ASP A 342 8.65 -12.72 -28.09
C ASP A 342 9.48 -11.60 -27.45
N GLN A 343 8.90 -10.86 -26.51
CA GLN A 343 9.60 -9.77 -25.79
C GLN A 343 10.76 -10.32 -24.94
N PHE A 344 10.58 -11.48 -24.31
CA PHE A 344 11.63 -12.11 -23.53
C PHE A 344 12.81 -12.56 -24.43
N VAL A 345 12.53 -13.26 -25.53
CA VAL A 345 13.60 -13.80 -26.40
C VAL A 345 14.34 -12.71 -27.16
N GLU A 346 13.67 -11.61 -27.48
CA GLU A 346 14.27 -10.47 -28.16
C GLU A 346 15.16 -9.65 -27.20
N HIS A 347 14.66 -9.33 -26.01
CA HIS A 347 15.30 -8.32 -25.16
C HIS A 347 16.07 -8.89 -23.95
N LEU A 348 15.58 -9.95 -23.30
CA LEU A 348 16.18 -10.49 -22.09
C LEU A 348 17.11 -11.68 -22.36
N LEU A 349 16.72 -12.59 -23.26
CA LEU A 349 17.47 -13.82 -23.53
C LEU A 349 18.92 -13.56 -24.00
N PRO A 350 19.22 -12.64 -24.95
CA PRO A 350 20.60 -12.41 -25.38
C PRO A 350 21.48 -11.92 -24.23
N ASN A 351 20.93 -11.04 -23.39
CA ASN A 351 21.60 -10.50 -22.21
C ASN A 351 21.84 -11.59 -21.15
N LEU A 352 20.88 -12.49 -20.94
CA LEU A 352 21.02 -13.63 -20.04
C LEU A 352 22.13 -14.58 -20.52
N LEU A 353 22.09 -14.99 -21.79
CA LEU A 353 23.06 -15.93 -22.36
C LEU A 353 24.48 -15.36 -22.39
N SER A 354 24.62 -14.04 -22.52
CA SER A 354 25.94 -13.38 -22.44
C SER A 354 26.65 -13.56 -21.10
N LEU A 355 25.93 -13.95 -20.03
CA LEU A 355 26.54 -14.28 -18.73
C LEU A 355 27.43 -15.53 -18.78
N LYS A 356 27.38 -16.33 -19.86
CA LYS A 356 28.25 -17.50 -20.03
C LYS A 356 29.74 -17.17 -19.98
N SER A 357 30.09 -15.93 -20.33
CA SER A 357 31.46 -15.42 -20.32
C SER A 357 31.78 -14.56 -19.09
N ASP A 358 30.91 -14.54 -18.07
CA ASP A 358 31.17 -13.75 -16.86
C ASP A 358 32.44 -14.25 -16.17
N PRO A 359 33.33 -13.38 -15.67
CA PRO A 359 34.54 -13.82 -14.99
C PRO A 359 34.26 -14.56 -13.68
N VAL A 360 33.10 -14.34 -13.04
CA VAL A 360 32.78 -14.91 -11.73
C VAL A 360 31.97 -16.21 -11.89
N PRO A 361 32.49 -17.37 -11.41
CA PRO A 361 31.79 -18.66 -11.54
C PRO A 361 30.38 -18.65 -10.93
N ASN A 362 30.19 -18.00 -9.78
CA ASN A 362 28.87 -17.89 -9.14
C ASN A 362 27.80 -17.23 -10.02
N VAL A 363 28.18 -16.37 -10.98
CA VAL A 363 27.25 -15.80 -11.97
C VAL A 363 26.92 -16.84 -13.03
N ARG A 364 27.94 -17.56 -13.53
CA ARG A 364 27.77 -18.64 -14.52
C ARG A 364 26.97 -19.83 -13.97
N VAL A 365 27.12 -20.17 -12.70
CA VAL A 365 26.29 -21.17 -11.99
C VAL A 365 24.81 -20.77 -12.03
N LEU A 366 24.50 -19.49 -11.79
CA LEU A 366 23.12 -19.02 -11.83
C LEU A 366 22.56 -19.00 -13.24
N LEU A 367 23.37 -18.68 -14.25
CA LEU A 367 22.97 -18.86 -15.65
C LEU A 367 22.63 -20.33 -15.91
N ALA A 368 23.51 -21.27 -15.55
CA ALA A 368 23.28 -22.70 -15.75
C ALA A 368 21.96 -23.16 -15.09
N LYS A 369 21.70 -22.72 -13.85
CA LYS A 369 20.43 -22.99 -13.15
C LYS A 369 19.23 -22.38 -13.87
N ALA A 370 19.29 -21.11 -14.26
CA ALA A 370 18.21 -20.43 -14.97
C ALA A 370 17.86 -21.15 -16.28
N LEU A 371 18.86 -21.58 -17.05
CA LEU A 371 18.64 -22.31 -18.29
C LEU A 371 18.07 -23.71 -18.05
N ARG A 372 18.73 -24.53 -17.22
CA ARG A 372 18.39 -25.94 -17.04
C ARG A 372 17.14 -26.17 -16.21
N GLN A 373 16.91 -25.37 -15.18
CA GLN A 373 15.83 -25.58 -14.22
C GLN A 373 14.56 -24.83 -14.59
N THR A 374 14.68 -23.74 -15.35
CA THR A 374 13.54 -22.86 -15.66
C THR A 374 13.31 -22.76 -17.16
N LEU A 375 14.26 -22.24 -17.93
CA LEU A 375 14.04 -21.90 -19.34
C LEU A 375 13.70 -23.11 -20.20
N MET A 376 14.53 -24.17 -20.14
CA MET A 376 14.32 -25.41 -20.90
C MET A 376 13.08 -26.21 -20.42
N ALA A 377 12.50 -25.86 -19.27
CA ALA A 377 11.25 -26.45 -18.83
C ALA A 377 10.03 -25.83 -19.53
N LYS A 378 10.14 -24.66 -20.18
CA LYS A 378 9.03 -23.97 -20.84
C LYS A 378 8.75 -24.53 -22.23
N ALA A 379 7.47 -24.56 -22.61
CA ALA A 379 7.00 -25.17 -23.86
C ALA A 379 7.70 -24.60 -25.10
N TYR A 380 7.94 -23.28 -25.13
CA TYR A 380 8.65 -22.61 -26.22
C TYR A 380 10.04 -23.20 -26.50
N PHE A 381 10.77 -23.57 -25.44
CA PHE A 381 12.12 -24.13 -25.50
C PHE A 381 12.13 -25.67 -25.53
N ARG A 382 11.03 -26.31 -25.94
CA ARG A 382 10.96 -27.77 -26.18
C ARG A 382 10.75 -28.14 -27.65
N ASN A 383 10.40 -27.18 -28.49
CA ASN A 383 10.08 -27.42 -29.89
C ASN A 383 11.35 -27.54 -30.73
N ALA A 384 11.52 -28.67 -31.42
CA ALA A 384 12.61 -28.87 -32.36
C ALA A 384 12.53 -27.85 -33.52
N GLY A 385 13.68 -27.30 -33.92
CA GLY A 385 13.79 -26.27 -34.96
C GLY A 385 13.54 -24.84 -34.48
N ASN A 386 13.41 -24.60 -33.16
CA ASN A 386 13.39 -23.26 -32.61
C ASN A 386 14.82 -22.68 -32.58
N PRO A 387 15.12 -21.59 -33.31
CA PRO A 387 16.46 -21.01 -33.34
C PRO A 387 16.94 -20.53 -31.96
N HIS A 388 16.03 -20.08 -31.10
CA HIS A 388 16.40 -19.67 -29.74
C HIS A 388 16.73 -20.86 -28.84
N LEU A 389 16.13 -22.03 -29.10
CA LEU A 389 16.49 -23.26 -28.39
C LEU A 389 17.91 -23.70 -28.75
N GLU A 390 18.27 -23.66 -30.03
CA GLU A 390 19.62 -24.02 -30.50
C GLU A 390 20.70 -23.17 -29.78
N VAL A 391 20.51 -21.85 -29.70
CA VAL A 391 21.46 -20.96 -29.01
C VAL A 391 21.50 -21.20 -27.49
N VAL A 392 20.37 -21.58 -26.88
CA VAL A 392 20.32 -21.97 -25.46
C VAL A 392 21.08 -23.27 -25.24
N GLU A 393 20.89 -24.28 -26.09
CA GLU A 393 21.58 -25.58 -26.02
C GLU A 393 23.08 -25.42 -26.22
N GLU A 394 23.51 -24.64 -27.21
CA GLU A 394 24.93 -24.29 -27.40
C GLU A 394 25.53 -23.62 -26.15
N THR A 395 24.77 -22.72 -25.52
CA THR A 395 25.22 -22.06 -24.29
C THR A 395 25.33 -23.06 -23.13
N VAL A 396 24.39 -23.99 -23.00
CA VAL A 396 24.45 -25.06 -22.00
C VAL A 396 25.67 -25.97 -22.23
N LEU A 397 25.93 -26.39 -23.47
CA LEU A 397 27.09 -27.21 -23.82
C LEU A 397 28.41 -26.51 -23.45
N ALA A 398 28.50 -25.19 -23.68
CA ALA A 398 29.66 -24.40 -23.27
C ALA A 398 29.84 -24.39 -21.75
N LEU A 399 28.74 -24.27 -20.98
CA LEU A 399 28.77 -24.31 -19.51
C LEU A 399 29.07 -25.70 -18.94
N GLN A 400 28.67 -26.78 -19.62
CA GLN A 400 29.04 -28.15 -19.24
C GLN A 400 30.54 -28.40 -19.35
N SER A 401 31.21 -27.67 -20.26
CA SER A 401 32.66 -27.70 -20.45
C SER A 401 33.39 -26.60 -19.66
N ASP A 402 32.71 -25.93 -18.70
CA ASP A 402 33.30 -24.86 -17.90
C ASP A 402 34.43 -25.39 -17.02
N ARG A 403 35.43 -24.54 -16.77
CA ARG A 403 36.58 -24.88 -15.93
C ARG A 403 36.20 -25.04 -14.46
N ASP A 404 35.13 -24.36 -14.05
CA ASP A 404 34.60 -24.45 -12.70
C ASP A 404 33.66 -25.67 -12.56
N GLN A 405 33.90 -26.46 -11.52
CA GLN A 405 33.17 -27.71 -11.30
C GLN A 405 31.69 -27.48 -10.94
N ASP A 406 31.36 -26.41 -10.23
CA ASP A 406 29.96 -26.11 -9.88
C ASP A 406 29.19 -25.69 -11.13
N VAL A 407 29.82 -24.89 -12.00
CA VAL A 407 29.19 -24.45 -13.27
C VAL A 407 28.85 -25.66 -14.14
N SER A 408 29.83 -26.54 -14.37
CA SER A 408 29.63 -27.75 -15.17
C SER A 408 28.63 -28.72 -14.54
N PHE A 409 28.65 -28.89 -13.22
CA PHE A 409 27.67 -29.69 -12.48
C PHE A 409 26.23 -29.20 -12.69
N PHE A 410 25.98 -27.90 -12.46
CA PHE A 410 24.62 -27.35 -12.62
C PHE A 410 24.17 -27.26 -14.08
N ALA A 411 25.09 -27.16 -15.04
CA ALA A 411 24.78 -27.21 -16.46
C ALA A 411 24.44 -28.62 -16.97
N THR A 412 24.95 -29.66 -16.29
CA THR A 412 24.68 -31.06 -16.62
C THR A 412 23.37 -31.57 -16.00
N LEU A 413 22.95 -30.98 -14.87
CA LEU A 413 21.73 -31.37 -14.17
C LEU A 413 20.52 -31.38 -15.10
N GLU A 414 19.77 -32.47 -15.14
CA GLU A 414 18.53 -32.53 -15.91
C GLU A 414 17.42 -31.65 -15.31
N PRO A 415 16.54 -31.06 -16.14
CA PRO A 415 15.37 -30.37 -15.64
C PRO A 415 14.55 -31.35 -14.79
N LYS A 416 14.25 -31.00 -13.53
CA LYS A 416 13.30 -31.80 -12.73
C LYS A 416 11.99 -31.86 -13.50
N ARG A 417 11.64 -33.03 -14.06
CA ARG A 417 10.29 -33.27 -14.58
C ARG A 417 9.35 -33.07 -13.41
N GLN A 418 8.54 -32.02 -13.43
CA GLN A 418 7.46 -31.86 -12.47
C GLN A 418 6.51 -33.05 -12.65
N SER A 419 6.64 -34.04 -11.78
CA SER A 419 5.65 -35.10 -11.61
C SER A 419 4.37 -34.42 -11.13
N VAL A 420 3.39 -34.30 -12.02
CA VAL A 420 2.00 -34.07 -11.62
C VAL A 420 1.48 -35.38 -11.03
N MET A 421 1.97 -35.73 -9.84
CA MET A 421 1.51 -36.83 -8.97
C MET A 421 2.46 -36.86 -7.78
N ASP A 422 2.13 -36.11 -6.73
CA ASP A 422 2.36 -36.44 -5.31
C ASP A 422 1.97 -35.24 -4.45
N THR A 423 0.67 -35.06 -4.23
CA THR A 423 0.15 -34.23 -3.13
C THR A 423 -1.06 -34.88 -2.45
N THR A 424 -1.11 -36.22 -2.47
CA THR A 424 -2.16 -36.99 -1.82
C THR A 424 -1.65 -38.15 -0.98
N VAL A 425 -0.45 -38.06 -0.37
CA VAL A 425 -0.16 -38.86 0.82
C VAL A 425 0.88 -38.12 1.66
N LEU A 426 0.45 -37.31 2.63
CA LEU A 426 1.17 -36.98 3.88
C LEU A 426 0.25 -36.10 4.74
N GLY A 427 -0.88 -36.70 5.10
CA GLY A 427 -1.88 -36.12 5.98
C GLY A 427 -2.57 -37.23 6.76
N LYS A 428 -1.78 -38.03 7.49
CA LYS A 428 -2.21 -38.91 8.59
C LYS A 428 -0.96 -39.49 9.26
N GLN A 429 -0.96 -39.43 10.59
CA GLN A 429 0.05 -39.91 11.55
C GLN A 429 1.12 -38.88 11.97
N SER A 430 0.77 -38.02 12.94
CA SER A 430 1.13 -38.17 14.37
C SER A 430 0.60 -36.99 15.16
#